data_AF-A0A959JIL4-F1
#
_entry.id   AF-A0A959JIL4-F1
#
_cell.length_a   1.000
_cell.length_b   1.000
_cell.length_c   1.000
_cell.angle_alpha   90.00
_cell.angle_beta   90.00
_cell.angle_gamma   90.00
#
_symmetry.space_group_name_H-M   'P 1'
#
loop_
_entity.id
_entity.type
_entity.pdbx_description
1 polymer ?
#
loop_
_entity_poly.entity_id
_entity_poly.type
_entity_poly.pdbx_seq_one_letter_code
_entity_poly.pdbx_strand_id
1 'polypeptide(L)'
;MEASTLGLGLIIGLVVGAAIGFVIVRMLLSRSNQSKIEEVNQKADLAIQEARVTAKRIISEAETKADKLVSNAESNNERIKLKKIQEAKDKYNKLRAEFDSEKAQHKIELKEREVEVMDKEKELKRQQDEFKSRVDAVEGREAEMNAVRENLDKQLKIVAKKKEELDASIEKEISLLENIAKLSEAEAKEQLLEAVKGKAESEAMAYIKESMEQAKTTATKEAKKIVIQTIQRMAAEYTIENTVSVFNLDSDDIKGQIIGREGRNIRALEAATGAEIVVDDTPEAIVISSFDPIRREIARLALKRLVA
;
A
#
# COMPACT_ATOMS: atom_id res chain seq x y z
N MET A 1 50.77 -156.67 -91.63
CA MET A 1 49.39 -156.99 -91.20
C MET A 1 48.98 -155.95 -90.18
N GLU A 2 48.00 -155.12 -90.55
CA GLU A 2 47.01 -154.35 -89.76
C GLU A 2 47.42 -153.65 -88.43
N ALA A 3 46.98 -152.45 -88.07
CA ALA A 3 46.41 -151.26 -88.70
C ALA A 3 46.30 -150.24 -87.55
N SER A 4 47.12 -149.20 -87.59
CA SER A 4 47.30 -148.17 -86.56
C SER A 4 46.30 -147.02 -86.70
N THR A 5 45.04 -147.19 -86.25
CA THR A 5 43.97 -146.17 -86.44
C THR A 5 43.01 -145.97 -85.25
N LEU A 6 43.36 -146.35 -84.01
CA LEU A 6 42.50 -146.10 -82.83
C LEU A 6 43.04 -145.09 -81.80
N GLY A 7 44.24 -144.53 -82.00
CA GLY A 7 44.86 -143.58 -81.05
C GLY A 7 44.53 -142.09 -81.25
N LEU A 8 44.07 -141.67 -82.44
CA LEU A 8 43.89 -140.24 -82.77
C LEU A 8 42.54 -139.65 -82.33
N GLY A 9 41.51 -140.48 -82.09
CA GLY A 9 40.15 -140.01 -81.76
C GLY A 9 40.01 -139.43 -80.34
N LEU A 10 40.81 -139.88 -79.37
CA LEU A 10 40.73 -139.45 -77.97
C LEU A 10 41.36 -138.06 -77.74
N ILE A 11 42.37 -137.69 -78.51
CA ILE A 11 43.08 -136.40 -78.34
C ILE A 11 42.24 -135.25 -78.89
N ILE A 12 41.51 -135.46 -80.00
CA ILE A 12 40.65 -134.43 -80.60
C ILE A 12 39.43 -134.13 -79.70
N GLY A 13 38.85 -135.14 -79.04
CA GLY A 13 37.73 -134.95 -78.11
C GLY A 13 38.08 -134.10 -76.88
N LEU A 14 39.30 -134.25 -76.33
CA LEU A 14 39.75 -133.51 -75.15
C LEU A 14 40.01 -132.02 -75.44
N VAL A 15 40.58 -131.71 -76.62
CA VAL A 15 40.88 -130.32 -77.01
C VAL A 15 39.59 -129.53 -77.29
N VAL A 16 38.59 -130.17 -77.92
CA VAL A 16 37.28 -129.54 -78.17
C VAL A 16 36.51 -129.33 -76.86
N GLY A 17 36.53 -130.29 -75.94
CA GLY A 17 35.94 -130.14 -74.60
C GLY A 17 36.56 -129.02 -73.78
N ALA A 18 37.89 -128.88 -73.82
CA ALA A 18 38.61 -127.80 -73.12
C ALA A 18 38.33 -126.42 -73.72
N ALA A 19 38.24 -126.31 -75.06
CA ALA A 19 37.94 -125.05 -75.74
C ALA A 19 36.51 -124.57 -75.43
N ILE A 20 35.51 -125.47 -75.45
CA ILE A 20 34.13 -125.14 -75.11
C ILE A 20 34.01 -124.76 -73.62
N GLY A 21 34.69 -125.50 -72.73
CA GLY A 21 34.75 -125.18 -71.31
C GLY A 21 35.37 -123.79 -71.03
N PHE A 22 36.46 -123.45 -71.72
CA PHE A 22 37.11 -122.15 -71.58
C PHE A 22 36.22 -121.00 -72.06
N VAL A 23 35.50 -121.17 -73.17
CA VAL A 23 34.57 -120.15 -73.69
C VAL A 23 33.40 -119.93 -72.75
N ILE A 24 32.81 -120.99 -72.18
CA ILE A 24 31.69 -120.89 -71.22
C ILE A 24 32.14 -120.21 -69.91
N VAL A 25 33.30 -120.59 -69.38
CA VAL A 25 33.87 -119.98 -68.17
C VAL A 25 34.22 -118.51 -68.40
N ARG A 26 34.77 -118.16 -69.56
CA ARG A 26 35.08 -116.76 -69.92
C ARG A 26 33.82 -115.92 -70.10
N MET A 27 32.74 -116.49 -70.64
CA MET A 27 31.46 -115.81 -70.81
C MET A 27 30.72 -115.59 -69.47
N LEU A 28 30.85 -116.53 -68.52
CA LEU A 28 30.32 -116.38 -67.16
C LEU A 28 31.13 -115.37 -66.33
N LEU A 29 32.46 -115.38 -66.44
CA LEU A 29 33.33 -114.40 -65.77
C LEU A 29 33.17 -113.00 -66.35
N SER A 30 32.95 -112.85 -67.67
CA SER A 30 32.72 -111.53 -68.26
C SER A 30 31.38 -110.94 -67.79
N ARG A 31 30.31 -111.74 -67.68
CA ARG A 31 29.02 -111.29 -67.11
C ARG A 31 29.12 -110.95 -65.62
N SER A 32 29.85 -111.74 -64.83
CA SER A 32 30.03 -111.47 -63.39
C SER A 32 30.91 -110.24 -63.11
N ASN A 33 31.89 -109.93 -63.95
CA ASN A 33 32.69 -108.72 -63.80
C ASN A 33 31.92 -107.47 -64.26
N GLN A 34 31.10 -107.60 -65.31
CA GLN A 34 30.27 -106.50 -65.81
C GLN A 34 29.20 -106.09 -64.78
N SER A 35 28.57 -107.06 -64.10
CA SER A 35 27.61 -106.76 -63.02
C SER A 35 28.25 -106.12 -61.79
N LYS A 36 29.47 -106.53 -61.41
CA LYS A 36 30.22 -105.89 -60.31
C LYS A 36 30.66 -104.47 -60.64
N ILE A 37 31.10 -104.22 -61.88
CA ILE A 37 31.47 -102.87 -62.34
C ILE A 37 30.24 -101.96 -62.36
N GLU A 38 29.09 -102.47 -62.79
CA GLU A 38 27.84 -101.72 -62.81
C GLU A 38 27.33 -101.39 -61.40
N GLU A 39 27.48 -102.31 -60.44
CA GLU A 39 27.14 -102.07 -59.03
C GLU A 39 28.07 -101.03 -58.36
N VAL A 40 29.38 -101.06 -58.69
CA VAL A 40 30.35 -100.07 -58.21
C VAL A 40 30.09 -98.70 -58.83
N ASN A 41 29.75 -98.63 -60.12
CA ASN A 41 29.39 -97.38 -60.79
C ASN A 41 28.08 -96.81 -60.21
N GLN A 42 27.07 -97.63 -59.95
CA GLN A 42 25.84 -97.19 -59.28
C GLN A 42 26.14 -96.63 -57.87
N LYS A 43 27.00 -97.29 -57.08
CA LYS A 43 27.42 -96.78 -55.78
C LYS A 43 28.19 -95.46 -55.88
N ALA A 44 29.05 -95.32 -56.89
CA ALA A 44 29.78 -94.07 -57.15
C ALA A 44 28.84 -92.93 -57.60
N ASP A 45 27.88 -93.22 -58.47
CA ASP A 45 26.87 -92.27 -58.94
C ASP A 45 25.96 -91.81 -57.78
N LEU A 46 25.53 -92.73 -56.92
CA LEU A 46 24.80 -92.42 -55.69
C LEU A 46 25.62 -91.53 -54.76
N ALA A 47 26.91 -91.84 -54.55
CA ALA A 47 27.79 -91.02 -53.73
C ALA A 47 28.02 -89.61 -54.33
N ILE A 48 28.15 -89.50 -55.65
CA ILE A 48 28.26 -88.20 -56.34
C ILE A 48 26.94 -87.42 -56.22
N GLN A 49 25.79 -88.11 -56.32
CA GLN A 49 24.48 -87.50 -56.18
C GLN A 49 24.25 -87.01 -54.74
N GLU A 50 24.58 -87.80 -53.73
CA GLU A 50 24.54 -87.42 -52.31
C GLU A 50 25.50 -86.25 -52.01
N ALA A 51 26.71 -86.27 -52.56
CA ALA A 51 27.66 -85.16 -52.43
C ALA A 51 27.14 -83.87 -53.09
N ARG A 52 26.51 -83.95 -54.26
CA ARG A 52 25.88 -82.81 -54.93
C ARG A 52 24.70 -82.25 -54.14
N VAL A 53 23.84 -83.11 -53.59
CA VAL A 53 22.71 -82.70 -52.74
C VAL A 53 23.22 -82.04 -51.45
N THR A 54 24.26 -82.61 -50.84
CA THR A 54 24.87 -82.06 -49.63
C THR A 54 25.55 -80.72 -49.89
N ALA A 55 26.31 -80.59 -50.99
CA ALA A 55 26.90 -79.33 -51.41
C ALA A 55 25.84 -78.27 -51.72
N LYS A 56 24.76 -78.65 -52.43
CA LYS A 56 23.63 -77.75 -52.70
C LYS A 56 22.91 -77.30 -51.42
N ARG A 57 22.76 -78.20 -50.43
CA ARG A 57 22.21 -77.86 -49.12
C ARG A 57 23.11 -76.87 -48.37
N ILE A 58 24.42 -77.10 -48.36
CA ILE A 58 25.39 -76.19 -47.70
C ILE A 58 25.39 -74.82 -48.36
N ILE A 59 25.37 -74.76 -49.71
CA ILE A 59 25.30 -73.49 -50.45
C ILE A 59 23.98 -72.76 -50.14
N SER A 60 22.85 -73.46 -50.20
CA SER A 60 21.54 -72.88 -49.87
C SER A 60 21.43 -72.40 -48.42
N GLU A 61 22.02 -73.13 -47.47
CA GLU A 61 22.12 -72.71 -46.07
C GLU A 61 23.03 -71.49 -45.89
N ALA A 62 24.14 -71.41 -46.64
CA ALA A 62 25.04 -70.27 -46.63
C ALA A 62 24.39 -69.02 -47.26
N GLU A 63 23.68 -69.18 -48.38
CA GLU A 63 22.89 -68.12 -49.02
C GLU A 63 21.80 -67.60 -48.07
N THR A 64 21.03 -68.50 -47.45
CA THR A 64 19.98 -68.11 -46.48
C THR A 64 20.57 -67.38 -45.28
N LYS A 65 21.76 -67.78 -44.80
CA LYS A 65 22.45 -67.09 -43.71
C LYS A 65 22.98 -65.73 -44.14
N ALA A 66 23.52 -65.62 -45.35
CA ALA A 66 23.98 -64.36 -45.92
C ALA A 66 22.81 -63.39 -46.10
N ASP A 67 21.70 -63.83 -46.67
CA ASP A 67 20.49 -63.02 -46.85
C ASP A 67 19.92 -62.55 -45.51
N LYS A 68 19.87 -63.43 -44.50
CA LYS A 68 19.47 -63.03 -43.14
C LYS A 68 20.44 -62.01 -42.54
N LEU A 69 21.74 -62.14 -42.77
CA LEU A 69 22.73 -61.19 -42.26
C LEU A 69 22.59 -59.82 -42.94
N VAL A 70 22.43 -59.80 -44.26
CA VAL A 70 22.19 -58.58 -45.04
C VAL A 70 20.89 -57.91 -44.61
N SER A 71 19.79 -58.66 -44.53
CA SER A 71 18.50 -58.14 -44.08
C SER A 71 18.55 -57.60 -42.64
N ASN A 72 19.24 -58.29 -41.73
CA ASN A 72 19.48 -57.79 -40.37
C ASN A 72 20.35 -56.54 -40.35
N ALA A 73 21.37 -56.45 -41.21
CA ALA A 73 22.23 -55.27 -41.33
C ALA A 73 21.46 -54.06 -41.89
N GLU A 74 20.63 -54.27 -42.91
CA GLU A 74 19.74 -53.25 -43.48
C GLU A 74 18.74 -52.74 -42.44
N SER A 75 18.03 -53.65 -41.76
CA SER A 75 17.07 -53.28 -40.70
C SER A 75 17.76 -52.54 -39.54
N ASN A 76 18.95 -52.97 -39.14
CA ASN A 76 19.72 -52.25 -38.12
C ASN A 76 20.16 -50.86 -38.60
N ASN A 77 20.59 -50.73 -39.85
CA ASN A 77 20.98 -49.45 -40.43
C ASN A 77 19.79 -48.49 -40.52
N GLU A 78 18.63 -48.96 -40.99
CA GLU A 78 17.39 -48.17 -41.01
C GLU A 78 17.01 -47.71 -39.60
N ARG A 79 17.10 -48.60 -38.60
CA ARG A 79 16.84 -48.26 -37.20
C ARG A 79 17.83 -47.22 -36.67
N ILE A 80 19.11 -47.33 -36.99
CA ILE A 80 20.14 -46.35 -36.60
C ILE A 80 19.86 -45.00 -37.27
N LYS A 81 19.54 -45.00 -38.56
CA LYS A 81 19.21 -43.80 -39.33
C LYS A 81 17.98 -43.10 -38.75
N LEU A 82 16.90 -43.83 -38.49
CA LEU A 82 15.68 -43.31 -37.86
C LEU A 82 15.99 -42.74 -36.48
N LYS A 83 16.76 -43.46 -35.65
CA LYS A 83 17.17 -42.98 -34.33
C LYS A 83 17.99 -41.69 -34.42
N LYS A 84 18.93 -41.58 -35.37
CA LYS A 84 19.74 -40.39 -35.58
C LYS A 84 18.92 -39.20 -36.07
N ILE A 85 17.96 -39.44 -36.97
CA ILE A 85 17.01 -38.40 -37.42
C ILE A 85 16.15 -37.93 -36.25
N GLN A 86 15.66 -38.86 -35.42
CA GLN A 86 14.88 -38.51 -34.24
C GLN A 86 15.70 -37.72 -33.22
N GLU A 87 16.92 -38.16 -32.89
CA GLU A 87 17.85 -37.43 -32.01
C GLU A 87 18.12 -36.01 -32.55
N ALA A 88 18.31 -35.86 -33.86
CA ALA A 88 18.52 -34.56 -34.50
C ALA A 88 17.27 -33.67 -34.42
N LYS A 89 16.08 -34.26 -34.66
CA LYS A 89 14.79 -33.56 -34.56
C LYS A 89 14.50 -33.11 -33.14
N ASP A 90 14.77 -33.96 -32.15
CA ASP A 90 14.58 -33.64 -30.73
C ASP A 90 15.53 -32.53 -30.29
N LYS A 91 16.81 -32.58 -30.70
CA LYS A 91 17.77 -31.49 -30.46
C LYS A 91 17.35 -30.19 -31.12
N TYR A 92 16.90 -30.25 -32.37
CA TYR A 92 16.42 -29.07 -33.10
C TYR A 92 15.19 -28.45 -32.42
N ASN A 93 14.21 -29.28 -32.04
CA ASN A 93 13.03 -28.82 -31.33
C ASN A 93 13.37 -28.22 -29.97
N LYS A 94 14.30 -28.83 -29.23
CA LYS A 94 14.77 -28.31 -27.95
C LYS A 94 15.45 -26.95 -28.11
N LEU A 95 16.40 -26.84 -29.06
CA LEU A 95 17.09 -25.59 -29.34
C LEU A 95 16.13 -24.48 -29.80
N ARG A 96 15.14 -24.84 -30.62
CA ARG A 96 14.10 -23.91 -31.07
C ARG A 96 13.21 -23.45 -29.90
N ALA A 97 12.83 -24.35 -29.01
CA ALA A 97 12.03 -24.01 -27.83
C ALA A 97 12.81 -23.11 -26.86
N GLU A 98 14.10 -23.39 -26.63
CA GLU A 98 14.99 -22.55 -25.83
C GLU A 98 15.13 -21.15 -26.45
N PHE A 99 15.36 -21.07 -27.76
CA PHE A 99 15.45 -19.80 -28.48
C PHE A 99 14.14 -18.99 -28.44
N ASP A 100 13.00 -19.63 -28.66
CA ASP A 100 11.69 -18.97 -28.60
C ASP A 100 11.40 -18.46 -27.18
N SER A 101 11.79 -19.23 -26.15
CA SER A 101 11.68 -18.82 -24.75
C SER A 101 12.60 -17.65 -24.40
N GLU A 102 13.87 -17.69 -24.80
CA GLU A 102 14.84 -16.62 -24.57
C GLU A 102 14.40 -15.32 -25.27
N LYS A 103 13.93 -15.44 -26.52
CA LYS A 103 13.37 -14.31 -27.27
C LYS A 103 12.13 -13.72 -26.58
N ALA A 104 11.25 -14.56 -26.04
CA ALA A 104 10.09 -14.10 -25.29
C ALA A 104 10.52 -13.36 -24.01
N GLN A 105 11.49 -13.91 -23.27
CA GLN A 105 12.02 -13.28 -22.06
C GLN A 105 12.70 -11.94 -22.35
N HIS A 106 13.55 -11.86 -23.38
CA HIS A 106 14.16 -10.61 -23.79
C HIS A 106 13.13 -9.57 -24.25
N LYS A 107 12.04 -9.99 -24.91
CA LYS A 107 10.97 -9.06 -25.29
C LYS A 107 10.25 -8.49 -24.07
N ILE A 108 10.07 -9.28 -23.01
CA ILE A 108 9.48 -8.83 -21.75
C ILE A 108 10.44 -7.85 -21.06
N GLU A 109 11.71 -8.21 -20.92
CA GLU A 109 12.74 -7.36 -20.30
C GLU A 109 12.89 -6.02 -21.03
N LEU A 110 12.90 -6.03 -22.37
CA LEU A 110 12.93 -4.81 -23.17
C LEU A 110 11.72 -3.93 -22.92
N LYS A 111 10.52 -4.53 -22.84
CA LYS A 111 9.29 -3.78 -22.57
C LYS A 111 9.28 -3.19 -21.16
N GLU A 112 9.75 -3.94 -20.16
CA GLU A 112 9.88 -3.44 -18.78
C GLU A 112 10.86 -2.27 -18.73
N ARG A 113 11.99 -2.38 -19.42
CA ARG A 113 12.99 -1.31 -19.52
C ARG A 113 12.48 -0.10 -20.27
N GLU A 114 11.69 -0.27 -21.34
CA GLU A 114 11.03 0.84 -22.06
C GLU A 114 10.07 1.59 -21.13
N VAL A 115 9.27 0.88 -20.34
CA VAL A 115 8.37 1.51 -19.36
C VAL A 115 9.15 2.26 -18.29
N GLU A 116 10.21 1.67 -17.74
CA GLU A 116 11.06 2.33 -16.75
C GLU A 116 11.72 3.61 -17.31
N VAL A 117 12.21 3.57 -18.55
CA VAL A 117 12.78 4.74 -19.23
C VAL A 117 11.71 5.80 -19.44
N MET A 118 10.53 5.45 -19.92
CA MET A 118 9.43 6.39 -20.12
C MET A 118 9.00 7.08 -18.82
N ASP A 119 8.96 6.34 -17.70
CA ASP A 119 8.59 6.91 -16.41
C ASP A 119 9.68 7.84 -15.87
N LYS A 120 10.96 7.50 -16.05
CA LYS A 120 12.08 8.40 -15.74
C LYS A 120 12.08 9.66 -16.60
N GLU A 121 11.78 9.55 -17.89
CA GLU A 121 11.67 10.71 -18.79
C GLU A 121 10.53 11.65 -18.38
N LYS A 122 9.37 11.10 -18.01
CA LYS A 122 8.24 11.90 -17.50
C LYS A 122 8.62 12.62 -16.20
N GLU A 123 9.25 11.92 -15.27
CA GLU A 123 9.67 12.51 -14.00
C GLU A 123 10.72 13.60 -14.21
N LEU A 124 11.70 13.36 -15.08
CA LEU A 124 12.73 14.35 -15.42
C LEU A 124 12.11 15.59 -16.08
N LYS A 125 11.14 15.40 -16.98
CA LYS A 125 10.40 16.51 -17.59
C LYS A 125 9.61 17.31 -16.54
N ARG A 126 8.95 16.64 -15.60
CA ARG A 126 8.24 17.29 -14.49
C ARG A 126 9.19 18.11 -13.61
N GLN A 127 10.36 17.56 -13.27
CA GLN A 127 11.39 18.27 -12.52
C GLN A 127 11.95 19.47 -13.30
N GLN A 128 12.12 19.34 -14.61
CA GLN A 128 12.56 20.44 -15.47
C GLN A 128 11.54 21.58 -15.53
N ASP A 129 10.25 21.26 -15.66
CA ASP A 129 9.17 22.25 -15.66
C ASP A 129 9.06 22.95 -14.30
N GLU A 130 9.18 22.21 -13.19
CA GLU A 130 9.21 22.79 -11.84
C GLU A 130 10.43 23.69 -11.64
N PHE A 131 11.62 23.24 -12.07
CA PHE A 131 12.84 24.02 -11.98
C PHE A 131 12.71 25.33 -12.77
N LYS A 132 12.17 25.25 -14.00
CA LYS A 132 11.93 26.44 -14.83
C LYS A 132 10.96 27.42 -14.14
N SER A 133 9.85 26.92 -13.58
CA SER A 133 8.92 27.77 -12.84
C SER A 133 9.56 28.43 -11.61
N ARG A 134 10.46 27.73 -10.90
CA ARG A 134 11.21 28.31 -9.79
C ARG A 134 12.19 29.39 -10.26
N VAL A 135 12.87 29.18 -11.38
CA VAL A 135 13.76 30.19 -11.97
C VAL A 135 12.97 31.44 -12.34
N ASP A 136 11.86 31.30 -13.07
CA ASP A 136 11.01 32.43 -13.46
C ASP A 136 10.48 33.21 -12.23
N ALA A 137 10.14 32.50 -11.15
CA ALA A 137 9.70 33.13 -9.90
C ALA A 137 10.82 33.88 -9.16
N VAL A 138 12.05 33.35 -9.20
CA VAL A 138 13.23 34.02 -8.62
C VAL A 138 13.59 35.26 -9.43
N GLU A 139 13.60 35.18 -10.75
CA GLU A 139 13.86 36.32 -11.64
C GLU A 139 12.80 37.43 -11.45
N GLY A 140 11.52 37.05 -11.30
CA GLY A 140 10.45 38.00 -10.98
C GLY A 140 10.67 38.71 -9.65
N ARG A 141 11.03 37.97 -8.59
CA ARG A 141 11.36 38.56 -7.28
C ARG A 141 12.59 39.45 -7.32
N GLU A 142 13.60 39.08 -8.11
CA GLU A 142 14.81 39.89 -8.26
C GLU A 142 14.51 41.21 -8.96
N ALA A 143 13.67 41.19 -10.00
CA ALA A 143 13.19 42.41 -10.67
C ALA A 143 12.40 43.32 -9.72
N GLU A 144 11.48 42.76 -8.92
CA GLU A 144 10.74 43.52 -7.89
C GLU A 144 11.68 44.11 -6.85
N MET A 145 12.64 43.32 -6.34
CA MET A 145 13.62 43.78 -5.36
C MET A 145 14.47 44.94 -5.90
N ASN A 146 14.89 44.85 -7.16
CA ASN A 146 15.65 45.91 -7.82
C ASN A 146 14.82 47.19 -7.98
N ALA A 147 13.54 47.06 -8.36
CA ALA A 147 12.63 48.21 -8.45
C ALA A 147 12.40 48.89 -7.08
N VAL A 148 12.23 48.09 -6.02
CA VAL A 148 12.10 48.61 -4.64
C VAL A 148 13.38 49.31 -4.20
N ARG A 149 14.56 48.74 -4.46
CA ARG A 149 15.85 49.36 -4.16
C ARG A 149 16.02 50.70 -4.88
N GLU A 150 15.66 50.77 -6.16
CA GLU A 150 15.75 52.02 -6.93
C GLU A 150 14.79 53.09 -6.39
N ASN A 151 13.56 52.69 -6.00
CA ASN A 151 12.61 53.60 -5.38
C ASN A 151 13.13 54.13 -4.03
N LEU A 152 13.68 53.24 -3.20
CA LEU A 152 14.24 53.59 -1.89
C LEU A 152 15.42 54.55 -2.03
N ASP A 153 16.32 54.32 -3.00
CA ASP A 153 17.44 55.23 -3.28
C ASP A 153 16.96 56.63 -3.70
N LYS A 154 15.91 56.70 -4.54
CA LYS A 154 15.27 57.99 -4.89
C LYS A 154 14.68 58.67 -3.66
N GLN A 155 13.98 57.95 -2.79
CA GLN A 155 13.42 58.51 -1.57
C GLN A 155 14.51 59.02 -0.62
N LEU A 156 15.60 58.25 -0.45
CA LEU A 156 16.74 58.66 0.38
C LEU A 156 17.37 59.96 -0.13
N LYS A 157 17.55 60.10 -1.46
CA LYS A 157 18.03 61.35 -2.06
C LYS A 157 17.09 62.53 -1.81
N ILE A 158 15.78 62.32 -1.92
CA ILE A 158 14.78 63.37 -1.63
C ILE A 158 14.84 63.79 -0.16
N VAL A 159 14.92 62.83 0.76
CA VAL A 159 15.01 63.09 2.20
C VAL A 159 16.30 63.83 2.55
N ALA A 160 17.42 63.41 1.98
CA ALA A 160 18.71 64.08 2.16
C ALA A 160 18.64 65.54 1.70
N LYS A 161 18.08 65.79 0.50
CA LYS A 161 17.92 67.16 -0.02
C LYS A 161 16.98 68.01 0.85
N LYS A 162 15.85 67.44 1.29
CA LYS A 162 14.94 68.15 2.22
C LYS A 162 15.61 68.49 3.55
N LYS A 163 16.48 67.59 4.04
CA LYS A 163 17.24 67.84 5.26
C LYS A 163 18.21 69.00 5.07
N GLU A 164 18.96 69.03 3.96
CA GLU A 164 19.83 70.16 3.63
C GLU A 164 19.05 71.48 3.48
N GLU A 165 17.90 71.45 2.79
CA GLU A 165 17.03 72.63 2.64
C GLU A 165 16.48 73.11 4.00
N LEU A 166 16.11 72.18 4.88
CA LEU A 166 15.65 72.49 6.24
C LEU A 166 16.76 73.09 7.09
N ASP A 167 17.95 72.47 7.09
CA ASP A 167 19.11 72.94 7.85
C ASP A 167 19.50 74.36 7.38
N ALA A 168 19.49 74.62 6.07
CA ALA A 168 19.73 75.95 5.51
C ALA A 168 18.62 76.97 5.84
N SER A 169 17.36 76.53 5.94
CA SER A 169 16.24 77.39 6.37
C SER A 169 16.37 77.77 7.84
N ILE A 170 16.72 76.81 8.69
CA ILE A 170 16.97 77.02 10.12
C ILE A 170 18.12 78.02 10.30
N GLU A 171 19.22 77.86 9.56
CA GLU A 171 20.36 78.78 9.63
C GLU A 171 19.99 80.21 9.20
N LYS A 172 19.14 80.36 8.17
CA LYS A 172 18.58 81.66 7.78
C LYS A 172 17.66 82.25 8.84
N GLU A 173 16.78 81.45 9.44
CA GLU A 173 15.91 81.88 10.53
C GLU A 173 16.70 82.31 11.75
N ILE A 174 17.77 81.57 12.10
CA ILE A 174 18.70 81.95 13.18
C ILE A 174 19.35 83.29 12.84
N SER A 175 19.88 83.49 11.63
CA SER A 175 20.51 84.75 11.25
C SER A 175 19.52 85.94 11.20
N LEU A 176 18.27 85.69 10.77
CA LEU A 176 17.19 86.68 10.81
C LEU A 176 16.80 87.01 12.25
N LEU A 177 16.69 86.01 13.12
CA LEU A 177 16.45 86.20 14.54
C LEU A 177 17.59 86.98 15.18
N GLU A 178 18.85 86.64 14.93
CA GLU A 178 20.03 87.40 15.40
C GLU A 178 19.98 88.88 14.96
N ASN A 179 19.57 89.14 13.71
CA ASN A 179 19.45 90.50 13.17
C ASN A 179 18.23 91.27 13.69
N ILE A 180 17.07 90.61 13.85
CA ILE A 180 15.83 91.21 14.36
C ILE A 180 15.90 91.41 15.87
N ALA A 181 16.61 90.52 16.57
CA ALA A 181 16.62 90.45 18.02
C ALA A 181 17.27 91.65 18.67
N LYS A 182 18.55 91.99 18.40
CA LYS A 182 19.35 92.78 19.38
C LYS A 182 19.12 92.31 20.85
N LEU A 183 18.64 91.08 21.03
CA LEU A 183 18.39 90.33 22.24
C LEU A 183 19.41 89.20 22.19
N SER A 184 20.04 88.93 23.31
CA SER A 184 21.11 87.95 23.41
C SER A 184 20.58 86.55 23.02
N GLU A 185 21.43 85.72 22.40
CA GLU A 185 21.14 84.31 22.06
C GLU A 185 20.49 83.53 23.22
N ALA A 186 20.81 83.90 24.46
CA ALA A 186 20.22 83.36 25.67
C ALA A 186 18.72 83.63 25.80
N GLU A 187 18.25 84.84 25.48
CA GLU A 187 16.84 85.24 25.62
C GLU A 187 15.95 84.56 24.57
N ALA A 188 16.44 84.38 23.34
CA ALA A 188 15.70 83.66 22.29
C ALA A 188 15.57 82.16 22.62
N LYS A 189 16.63 81.56 23.17
CA LYS A 189 16.62 80.17 23.62
C LYS A 189 15.67 79.96 24.80
N GLU A 190 15.60 80.93 25.71
CA GLU A 190 14.70 80.89 26.87
C GLU A 190 13.23 80.97 26.44
N GLN A 191 12.87 81.87 25.54
CA GLN A 191 11.51 81.94 24.99
C GLN A 191 11.10 80.67 24.23
N LEU A 192 12.01 80.09 23.45
CA LEU A 192 11.72 78.85 22.72
C LEU A 192 11.54 77.65 23.67
N LEU A 193 12.37 77.56 24.72
CA LEU A 193 12.22 76.56 25.77
C LEU A 193 10.91 76.75 26.55
N GLU A 194 10.49 77.97 26.82
CA GLU A 194 9.24 78.28 27.52
C GLU A 194 8.00 77.93 26.68
N ALA A 195 8.04 78.21 25.37
CA ALA A 195 6.99 77.79 24.45
C ALA A 195 6.85 76.26 24.36
N VAL A 196 7.98 75.54 24.33
CA VAL A 196 7.98 74.07 24.31
C VAL A 196 7.48 73.50 25.65
N LYS A 197 7.88 74.09 26.79
CA LYS A 197 7.37 73.71 28.11
C LYS A 197 5.86 73.93 28.22
N GLY A 198 5.36 75.09 27.81
CA GLY A 198 3.92 75.39 27.83
C GLY A 198 3.10 74.43 26.96
N LYS A 199 3.64 74.03 25.79
CA LYS A 199 3.00 73.03 24.95
C LYS A 199 3.00 71.64 25.59
N ALA A 200 4.13 71.21 26.15
CA ALA A 200 4.25 69.93 26.85
C ALA A 200 3.33 69.85 28.10
N GLU A 201 3.22 70.94 28.86
CA GLU A 201 2.29 71.03 30.01
C GLU A 201 0.84 70.94 29.58
N SER A 202 0.46 71.59 28.48
CA SER A 202 -0.91 71.53 27.94
C SER A 202 -1.27 70.12 27.45
N GLU A 203 -0.35 69.46 26.75
CA GLU A 203 -0.53 68.06 26.32
C GLU A 203 -0.60 67.09 27.51
N ALA A 204 0.26 67.29 28.53
CA ALA A 204 0.22 66.50 29.75
C ALA A 204 -1.10 66.69 30.52
N MET A 205 -1.60 67.93 30.61
CA MET A 205 -2.89 68.23 31.24
C MET A 205 -4.07 67.59 30.49
N ALA A 206 -4.04 67.59 29.16
CA ALA A 206 -5.04 66.91 28.34
C ALA A 206 -5.03 65.40 28.58
N TYR A 207 -3.84 64.79 28.62
CA TYR A 207 -3.67 63.36 28.89
C TYR A 207 -4.15 62.97 30.30
N ILE A 208 -3.80 63.76 31.33
CA ILE A 208 -4.25 63.53 32.71
C ILE A 208 -5.79 63.59 32.78
N LYS A 209 -6.40 64.60 32.13
CA LYS A 209 -7.86 64.76 32.13
C LYS A 209 -8.55 63.59 31.44
N GLU A 210 -8.04 63.11 30.31
CA GLU A 210 -8.57 61.94 29.61
C GLU A 210 -8.45 60.67 30.47
N SER A 211 -7.29 60.45 31.08
CA SER A 211 -7.04 59.31 31.96
C SER A 211 -8.00 59.30 33.17
N MET A 212 -8.24 60.47 33.78
CA MET A 212 -9.21 60.58 34.87
C MET A 212 -10.64 60.26 34.44
N GLU A 213 -11.07 60.72 33.26
CA GLU A 213 -12.43 60.44 32.76
C GLU A 213 -12.62 58.95 32.43
N GLN A 214 -11.60 58.31 31.85
CA GLN A 214 -11.59 56.86 31.62
C GLN A 214 -11.63 56.07 32.93
N ALA A 215 -10.84 56.47 33.93
CA ALA A 215 -10.85 55.85 35.25
C ALA A 215 -12.23 55.98 35.92
N LYS A 216 -12.86 57.15 35.86
CA LYS A 216 -14.21 57.40 36.39
C LYS A 216 -15.28 56.54 35.71
N THR A 217 -15.23 56.44 34.40
CA THR A 217 -16.16 55.61 33.62
C THR A 217 -16.02 54.13 33.97
N THR A 218 -14.78 53.65 34.05
CA THR A 218 -14.46 52.26 34.41
C THR A 218 -14.90 51.94 35.83
N ALA A 219 -14.59 52.80 36.80
CA ALA A 219 -15.00 52.64 38.19
C ALA A 219 -16.53 52.59 38.33
N THR A 220 -17.26 53.44 37.58
CA THR A 220 -18.73 53.45 37.58
C THR A 220 -19.29 52.14 37.04
N LYS A 221 -18.69 51.58 35.99
CA LYS A 221 -19.11 50.31 35.38
C LYS A 221 -18.88 49.13 36.33
N GLU A 222 -17.71 49.06 36.96
CA GLU A 222 -17.40 48.00 37.93
C GLU A 222 -18.24 48.12 39.21
N ALA A 223 -18.49 49.34 39.71
CA ALA A 223 -19.38 49.56 40.85
C ALA A 223 -20.79 49.01 40.60
N LYS A 224 -21.37 49.32 39.42
CA LYS A 224 -22.69 48.79 39.03
C LYS A 224 -22.70 47.26 38.95
N LYS A 225 -21.63 46.67 38.40
CA LYS A 225 -21.48 45.22 38.29
C LYS A 225 -21.45 44.54 39.66
N ILE A 226 -20.68 45.08 40.61
CA ILE A 226 -20.60 44.56 41.98
C ILE A 226 -21.96 44.61 42.68
N VAL A 227 -22.69 45.72 42.54
CA VAL A 227 -24.04 45.86 43.13
C VAL A 227 -24.99 44.81 42.56
N ILE A 228 -25.03 44.63 41.24
CA ILE A 228 -25.89 43.64 40.60
C ILE A 228 -25.53 42.21 41.05
N GLN A 229 -24.24 41.87 41.07
CA GLN A 229 -23.79 40.54 41.52
C GLN A 229 -24.15 40.29 42.99
N THR A 230 -24.03 41.30 43.84
CA THR A 230 -24.39 41.20 45.26
C THR A 230 -25.90 40.97 45.41
N ILE A 231 -26.72 41.71 44.69
CA ILE A 231 -28.18 41.50 44.67
C ILE A 231 -28.51 40.09 44.19
N GLN A 232 -27.92 39.62 43.09
CA GLN A 232 -28.20 38.29 42.55
C GLN A 232 -27.85 37.17 43.54
N ARG A 233 -26.75 37.32 44.29
CA ARG A 233 -26.32 36.33 45.27
C ARG A 233 -27.18 36.34 46.54
N MET A 234 -27.56 37.53 47.03
CA MET A 234 -28.29 37.67 48.29
C MET A 234 -29.82 37.59 48.13
N ALA A 235 -30.36 37.82 46.94
CA ALA A 235 -31.81 37.93 46.73
C ALA A 235 -32.55 36.66 47.13
N ALA A 236 -32.03 35.47 46.82
CA ALA A 236 -32.67 34.21 47.16
C ALA A 236 -32.72 33.99 48.68
N GLU A 237 -31.58 34.16 49.37
CA GLU A 237 -31.46 33.98 50.83
C GLU A 237 -32.35 34.98 51.58
N TYR A 238 -32.29 36.27 51.22
CA TYR A 238 -33.09 37.31 51.87
C TYR A 238 -34.59 37.14 51.60
N THR A 239 -34.97 36.66 50.41
CA THR A 239 -36.37 36.38 50.09
C THR A 239 -36.89 35.22 50.93
N ILE A 240 -36.10 34.16 51.14
CA ILE A 240 -36.54 33.04 51.98
C ILE A 240 -36.70 33.49 53.43
N GLU A 241 -35.70 34.17 53.99
CA GLU A 241 -35.74 34.69 55.37
C GLU A 241 -36.93 35.63 55.60
N ASN A 242 -37.21 36.49 54.62
CA ASN A 242 -38.28 37.46 54.71
C ASN A 242 -39.63 36.97 54.18
N THR A 243 -39.80 35.73 53.70
CA THR A 243 -41.12 35.21 53.28
C THR A 243 -41.58 34.01 54.10
N VAL A 244 -40.66 33.28 54.72
CA VAL A 244 -40.95 32.02 55.42
C VAL A 244 -40.62 32.13 56.90
N SER A 245 -41.54 31.70 57.77
CA SER A 245 -41.31 31.56 59.21
C SER A 245 -41.71 30.16 59.65
N VAL A 246 -40.85 29.51 60.44
CA VAL A 246 -41.14 28.20 61.03
C VAL A 246 -41.78 28.40 62.40
N PHE A 247 -42.88 27.70 62.67
CA PHE A 247 -43.53 27.64 63.98
C PHE A 247 -43.41 26.22 64.52
N ASN A 248 -42.72 26.08 65.65
CA ASN A 248 -42.52 24.79 66.31
C ASN A 248 -43.70 24.50 67.24
N LEU A 249 -44.10 23.23 67.30
CA LEU A 249 -45.19 22.70 68.11
C LEU A 249 -44.62 21.75 69.18
N ASP A 250 -45.31 21.65 70.31
CA ASP A 250 -44.88 20.80 71.42
C ASP A 250 -45.24 19.30 71.24
N SER A 251 -46.12 18.98 70.28
CA SER A 251 -46.52 17.59 69.95
C SER A 251 -47.22 17.52 68.58
N ASP A 252 -47.07 16.40 67.88
CA ASP A 252 -47.77 16.11 66.61
C ASP A 252 -49.30 15.95 66.78
N ASP A 253 -49.78 15.64 68.00
CA ASP A 253 -51.22 15.61 68.29
C ASP A 253 -51.85 17.00 68.09
N ILE A 254 -51.13 18.06 68.46
CA ILE A 254 -51.54 19.46 68.27
C ILE A 254 -51.50 19.80 66.78
N LYS A 255 -50.49 19.31 66.04
CA LYS A 255 -50.40 19.47 64.58
C LYS A 255 -51.65 18.91 63.89
N GLY A 256 -52.09 17.71 64.27
CA GLY A 256 -53.33 17.10 63.75
C GLY A 256 -54.60 17.91 64.04
N GLN A 257 -54.69 18.52 65.23
CA GLN A 257 -55.83 19.38 65.61
C GLN A 257 -55.85 20.71 64.84
N ILE A 258 -54.68 21.32 64.62
CA ILE A 258 -54.56 22.55 63.83
C ILE A 258 -55.00 22.30 62.38
N ILE A 259 -54.62 21.16 61.78
CA ILE A 259 -55.03 20.78 60.41
C ILE A 259 -56.55 20.60 60.33
N GLY A 260 -57.12 19.86 61.28
CA GLY A 260 -58.53 19.49 61.27
C GLY A 260 -58.88 18.45 60.20
N ARG A 261 -60.11 17.92 60.24
CA ARG A 261 -60.57 16.91 59.26
C ARG A 261 -60.52 17.51 57.85
N GLU A 262 -59.80 16.85 56.93
CA GLU A 262 -59.59 17.29 55.53
C GLU A 262 -58.91 18.66 55.36
N GLY A 263 -58.16 19.12 56.37
CA GLY A 263 -57.48 20.42 56.31
C GLY A 263 -58.42 21.62 56.45
N ARG A 264 -59.67 21.40 56.91
CA ARG A 264 -60.69 22.46 57.02
C ARG A 264 -60.26 23.61 57.94
N ASN A 265 -59.57 23.31 59.04
CA ASN A 265 -59.15 24.33 60.01
C ASN A 265 -58.01 25.19 59.45
N ILE A 266 -57.01 24.58 58.82
CA ILE A 266 -55.92 25.33 58.17
C ILE A 266 -56.46 26.22 57.04
N ARG A 267 -57.32 25.70 56.16
CA ARG A 267 -57.90 26.53 55.08
C ARG A 267 -58.69 27.74 55.61
N ALA A 268 -59.40 27.57 56.73
CA ALA A 268 -60.09 28.67 57.38
C ALA A 268 -59.11 29.71 57.95
N LEU A 269 -58.01 29.25 58.56
CA LEU A 269 -56.95 30.10 59.10
C LEU A 269 -56.19 30.84 57.99
N GLU A 270 -55.88 30.16 56.88
CA GLU A 270 -55.25 30.73 55.68
C GLU A 270 -56.15 31.81 55.06
N ALA A 271 -57.45 31.53 54.92
CA ALA A 271 -58.41 32.51 54.39
C ALA A 271 -58.58 33.74 55.30
N ALA A 272 -58.52 33.55 56.61
CA ALA A 272 -58.69 34.64 57.58
C ALA A 272 -57.43 35.51 57.73
N THR A 273 -56.24 34.89 57.71
CA THR A 273 -54.95 35.59 57.92
C THR A 273 -54.33 36.06 56.61
N GLY A 274 -54.67 35.41 55.49
CA GLY A 274 -54.07 35.66 54.19
C GLY A 274 -52.58 35.27 54.10
N ALA A 275 -52.14 34.37 54.99
CA ALA A 275 -50.84 33.69 54.90
C ALA A 275 -51.08 32.21 54.54
N GLU A 276 -50.16 31.63 53.77
CA GLU A 276 -50.20 30.22 53.38
C GLU A 276 -49.49 29.38 54.44
N ILE A 277 -50.09 28.27 54.84
CA ILE A 277 -49.58 27.42 55.92
C ILE A 277 -49.24 26.07 55.33
N VAL A 278 -47.95 25.84 55.13
CA VAL A 278 -47.43 24.61 54.56
C VAL A 278 -47.16 23.61 55.68
N VAL A 279 -47.83 22.47 55.58
CA VAL A 279 -47.63 21.33 56.47
C VAL A 279 -46.88 20.25 55.69
N ASP A 280 -45.64 20.01 56.10
CA ASP A 280 -44.76 18.99 55.50
C ASP A 280 -44.56 17.81 56.48
N ASP A 281 -43.87 16.76 56.02
CA ASP A 281 -43.52 15.53 56.76
C ASP A 281 -42.53 15.77 57.92
N THR A 282 -42.11 17.01 58.15
CA THR A 282 -41.26 17.38 59.29
C THR A 282 -42.07 17.29 60.60
N PRO A 283 -41.66 16.47 61.59
CA PRO A 283 -42.35 16.36 62.87
C PRO A 283 -42.27 17.70 63.63
N GLU A 284 -43.28 17.98 64.46
CA GLU A 284 -43.26 19.09 65.43
C GLU A 284 -43.12 20.51 64.84
N ALA A 285 -43.30 20.72 63.52
CA ALA A 285 -43.20 22.04 62.90
C ALA A 285 -44.24 22.30 61.79
N ILE A 286 -44.67 23.56 61.69
CA ILE A 286 -45.51 24.10 60.61
C ILE A 286 -44.80 25.31 60.01
N VAL A 287 -44.81 25.41 58.68
CA VAL A 287 -44.16 26.50 57.95
C VAL A 287 -45.21 27.52 57.50
N ILE A 288 -45.01 28.79 57.87
CA ILE A 288 -45.87 29.91 57.47
C ILE A 288 -45.18 30.66 56.34
N SER A 289 -45.79 30.68 55.17
CA SER A 289 -45.33 31.39 53.97
C SER A 289 -46.21 32.61 53.70
N SER A 290 -45.61 33.80 53.67
CA SER A 290 -46.29 35.01 53.22
C SER A 290 -45.31 36.10 52.82
N PHE A 291 -45.60 36.79 51.70
CA PHE A 291 -44.83 37.94 51.23
C PHE A 291 -44.96 39.18 52.14
N ASP A 292 -46.00 39.24 52.97
CA ASP A 292 -46.25 40.35 53.90
C ASP A 292 -45.84 39.94 55.33
N PRO A 293 -44.84 40.59 55.95
CA PRO A 293 -44.40 40.26 57.30
C PRO A 293 -45.49 40.45 58.34
N ILE A 294 -46.43 41.37 58.13
CA ILE A 294 -47.54 41.63 59.06
C ILE A 294 -48.50 40.44 59.05
N ARG A 295 -48.86 39.91 57.87
CA ARG A 295 -49.74 38.74 57.76
C ARG A 295 -49.10 37.48 58.33
N ARG A 296 -47.81 37.27 58.07
CA ARG A 296 -47.04 36.17 58.64
C ARG A 296 -47.06 36.19 60.16
N GLU A 297 -46.86 37.36 60.74
CA GLU A 297 -46.86 37.54 62.19
C GLU A 297 -48.26 37.38 62.80
N ILE A 298 -49.30 37.86 62.12
CA ILE A 298 -50.70 37.63 62.54
C ILE A 298 -51.03 36.12 62.52
N ALA A 299 -50.62 35.40 61.46
CA ALA A 299 -50.80 33.95 61.38
C ALA A 299 -50.04 33.21 62.49
N ARG A 300 -48.80 33.62 62.77
CA ARG A 300 -47.99 33.08 63.88
C ARG A 300 -48.65 33.31 65.24
N LEU A 301 -49.17 34.51 65.48
CA LEU A 301 -49.89 34.84 66.71
C LEU A 301 -51.21 34.08 66.83
N ALA A 302 -51.93 33.90 65.71
CA ALA A 302 -53.17 33.11 65.68
C ALA A 302 -52.89 31.64 66.01
N LEU A 303 -51.84 31.04 65.43
CA LEU A 303 -51.39 29.68 65.77
C LEU A 303 -50.98 29.59 67.24
N LYS A 304 -50.20 30.55 67.76
CA LYS A 304 -49.82 30.58 69.18
C LYS A 304 -51.03 30.61 70.12
N ARG A 305 -52.09 31.35 69.78
CA ARG A 305 -53.34 31.41 70.57
C ARG A 305 -54.21 30.16 70.44
N LEU A 306 -54.03 29.36 69.38
CA LEU A 306 -54.80 28.14 69.15
C LEU A 306 -54.17 26.92 69.86
N VAL A 307 -52.86 27.00 70.13
CA VAL A 307 -52.07 25.99 70.84
C VAL A 307 -52.01 26.24 72.36
N ALA A 308 -52.05 27.51 72.78
CA ALA A 308 -52.10 27.92 74.18
C ALA A 308 -53.52 27.79 74.77
#